data_AF-A0A535KEW5-F1
#
_entry.id   AF-A0A535KEW5-F1
#
_cell.length_a   1.000
_cell.length_b   1.000
_cell.length_c   1.000
_cell.angle_alpha   90.00
_cell.angle_beta   90.00
_cell.angle_gamma   90.00
#
_symmetry.space_group_name_H-M   'P 1'
#
loop_
_entity.id
_entity.type
_entity.pdbx_description
1 polymer ?
#
loop_
_entity_poly.entity_id
_entity_poly.type
_entity_poly.pdbx_seq_one_letter_code
_entity_poly.pdbx_strand_id
1 'polypeptide(L)'
;MRRIALVFLFASAACQQPIAAFHSAPPSTSTALAATQCPDGKPVRAGLQNFGAYIGTWQANRPHDFQFPSDYVIGTIAGRVTVHCSNHGYVIVEEIRPVFASPAGQAVRVALTDVPGDGQKVYDHVHARCRLLQYSSLELARQLGAEDPDGRVDIMLQSDGTAYNAASIKLIKMDLSDSLGADTRAC
;
A
#
# COMPACT_ATOMS: atom_id res chain seq x y z
N MET A 1 75.17 -1.28 39.04
CA MET A 1 74.68 0.00 39.59
C MET A 1 73.37 0.36 38.89
N ARG A 2 72.36 0.78 39.68
CA ARG A 2 71.02 1.21 39.25
C ARG A 2 71.06 2.23 38.10
N ARG A 3 70.10 2.13 37.16
CA ARG A 3 69.28 3.27 36.68
C ARG A 3 67.97 2.79 36.04
N ILE A 4 66.93 3.56 36.34
CA ILE A 4 65.49 3.41 36.11
C ILE A 4 65.11 4.09 34.79
N ALA A 5 64.12 3.53 34.07
CA ALA A 5 63.06 4.20 33.28
C ALA A 5 62.18 3.07 32.68
N LEU A 6 60.95 2.77 33.11
CA LEU A 6 59.69 3.54 33.22
C LEU A 6 59.20 4.05 31.86
N VAL A 7 57.90 3.78 31.59
CA VAL A 7 56.98 4.45 30.63
C VAL A 7 56.85 3.77 29.24
N PHE A 8 55.69 3.53 28.60
CA PHE A 8 54.27 3.90 28.77
C PHE A 8 53.36 2.74 28.30
N LEU A 9 52.21 2.60 28.97
CA LEU A 9 51.01 1.90 28.52
C LEU A 9 50.46 2.48 27.20
N PHE A 10 50.12 1.62 26.24
CA PHE A 10 49.02 1.86 25.30
C PHE A 10 48.19 0.58 25.17
N ALA A 11 47.14 0.52 25.99
CA ALA A 11 46.06 -0.46 25.81
C ALA A 11 45.15 0.03 24.68
N SER A 12 45.33 -0.52 23.49
CA SER A 12 44.37 -0.37 22.39
C SER A 12 43.21 -1.33 22.63
N ALA A 13 42.18 -0.88 23.35
CA ALA A 13 40.89 -1.56 23.38
C ALA A 13 40.23 -1.41 22.00
N ALA A 14 40.42 -2.38 21.12
CA ALA A 14 39.67 -2.49 19.89
C ALA A 14 38.25 -2.97 20.24
N CYS A 15 37.28 -2.06 20.21
CA CYS A 15 35.86 -2.41 20.22
C CYS A 15 35.56 -3.27 18.98
N GLN A 16 35.36 -4.57 19.17
CA GLN A 16 34.79 -5.45 18.17
C GLN A 16 33.32 -5.07 17.98
N GLN A 17 33.00 -4.40 16.86
CA GLN A 17 31.62 -4.26 16.42
C GLN A 17 31.14 -5.60 15.88
N PRO A 18 30.00 -6.15 16.32
CA PRO A 18 29.39 -7.29 15.66
C PRO A 18 28.87 -6.82 14.30
N ILE A 19 29.52 -7.29 13.22
CA ILE A 19 28.99 -7.18 11.88
C ILE A 19 27.73 -8.05 11.85
N ALA A 20 26.57 -7.44 12.05
CA ALA A 20 25.31 -8.05 11.67
C ALA A 20 25.36 -8.24 10.16
N ALA A 21 25.52 -9.49 9.72
CA ALA A 21 25.35 -9.86 8.33
C ALA A 21 23.92 -9.53 7.93
N PHE A 22 23.73 -8.38 7.29
CA PHE A 22 22.53 -8.09 6.51
C PHE A 22 22.48 -9.14 5.40
N HIS A 23 21.74 -10.22 5.65
CA HIS A 23 21.35 -11.15 4.61
C HIS A 23 20.47 -10.36 3.65
N SER A 24 21.06 -9.93 2.53
CA SER A 24 20.35 -9.38 1.40
C SER A 24 19.45 -10.50 0.86
N ALA A 25 18.18 -10.49 1.28
CA ALA A 25 17.17 -11.32 0.64
C ALA A 25 17.17 -10.94 -0.86
N PRO A 26 17.24 -11.92 -1.77
CA PRO A 26 17.15 -11.62 -3.20
C PRO A 26 15.80 -10.93 -3.46
N PRO A 27 15.78 -9.91 -4.34
CA PRO A 27 14.53 -9.28 -4.73
C PRO A 27 13.62 -10.38 -5.31
N SER A 28 12.45 -10.57 -4.71
CA SER A 28 11.43 -11.45 -5.25
C SER A 28 11.13 -11.00 -6.67
N THR A 29 11.32 -11.90 -7.65
CA THR A 29 10.94 -11.66 -9.04
C THR A 29 9.43 -11.47 -9.10
N SER A 30 9.05 -10.20 -9.15
CA SER A 30 7.67 -9.69 -9.24
C SER A 30 7.02 -10.19 -10.53
N THR A 31 5.95 -10.97 -10.37
CA THR A 31 4.95 -11.14 -11.42
C THR A 31 3.80 -10.26 -10.99
N ALA A 32 3.64 -9.09 -11.60
CA ALA A 32 2.48 -8.24 -11.34
C ALA A 32 1.22 -9.11 -11.41
N LEU A 33 0.47 -9.18 -10.30
CA LEU A 33 -0.75 -9.97 -10.24
C LEU A 33 -1.66 -9.53 -11.39
N ALA A 34 -2.15 -10.50 -12.16
CA ALA A 34 -3.07 -10.21 -13.24
C ALA A 34 -4.39 -9.69 -12.65
N ALA A 35 -4.58 -8.37 -12.69
CA ALA A 35 -5.82 -7.71 -12.31
C ALA A 35 -6.85 -7.93 -13.42
N THR A 36 -7.98 -8.54 -13.07
CA THR A 36 -9.10 -8.80 -14.00
C THR A 36 -10.36 -8.07 -13.55
N GLN A 37 -11.35 -7.95 -14.43
CA GLN A 37 -12.65 -7.42 -14.03
C GLN A 37 -13.23 -8.32 -12.93
N CYS A 38 -13.62 -7.72 -11.80
CA CYS A 38 -14.26 -8.45 -10.72
C CYS A 38 -15.59 -9.06 -11.19
N PRO A 39 -15.83 -10.37 -10.96
CA PRO A 39 -17.07 -11.01 -11.34
C PRO A 39 -18.21 -10.68 -10.36
N ASP A 40 -19.41 -10.47 -10.89
CA ASP A 40 -20.61 -10.23 -10.09
C ASP A 40 -21.23 -11.50 -9.50
N GLY A 41 -22.05 -11.31 -8.46
CA GLY A 41 -22.93 -12.37 -7.92
C GLY A 41 -22.20 -13.49 -7.18
N LYS A 42 -20.97 -13.24 -6.71
CA LYS A 42 -20.22 -14.19 -5.90
C LYS A 42 -20.75 -14.25 -4.46
N PRO A 43 -20.65 -15.41 -3.78
CA PRO A 43 -21.12 -15.52 -2.40
C PRO A 43 -20.26 -14.71 -1.43
N VAL A 44 -20.85 -14.28 -0.31
CA VAL A 44 -20.09 -13.69 0.80
C VAL A 44 -19.20 -14.76 1.43
N ARG A 45 -17.96 -14.37 1.77
CA ARG A 45 -17.00 -15.17 2.54
C ARG A 45 -16.58 -14.44 3.82
N ALA A 46 -16.21 -15.20 4.85
CA ALA A 46 -15.57 -14.66 6.03
C ALA A 46 -14.19 -14.07 5.69
N GLY A 47 -13.78 -13.02 6.43
CA GLY A 47 -12.51 -12.34 6.23
C GLY A 47 -12.65 -10.82 6.20
N LEU A 48 -11.73 -10.17 5.50
CA LEU A 48 -11.77 -8.73 5.24
C LEU A 48 -13.08 -8.33 4.54
N GLN A 49 -13.52 -7.09 4.79
CA GLN A 49 -14.77 -6.53 4.23
C GLN A 49 -14.52 -5.48 3.13
N ASN A 50 -13.32 -4.88 3.11
CA ASN A 50 -12.92 -3.80 2.20
C ASN A 50 -11.77 -4.27 1.30
N PHE A 51 -10.72 -3.47 1.09
CA PHE A 51 -9.59 -3.85 0.24
C PHE A 51 -9.02 -5.22 0.67
N GLY A 52 -8.73 -6.09 -0.31
CA GLY A 52 -8.32 -7.48 -0.06
C GLY A 52 -9.47 -8.45 0.25
N ALA A 53 -10.71 -7.99 0.41
CA ALA A 53 -11.86 -8.87 0.61
C ALA A 53 -12.18 -9.69 -0.64
N TYR A 54 -12.81 -10.85 -0.43
CA TYR A 54 -13.42 -11.59 -1.53
C TYR A 54 -14.55 -10.76 -2.14
N ILE A 55 -14.67 -10.71 -3.47
CA ILE A 55 -15.56 -9.80 -4.18
C ILE A 55 -17.02 -9.86 -3.69
N GLY A 56 -17.57 -11.05 -3.41
CA GLY A 56 -18.92 -11.18 -2.88
C GLY A 56 -19.11 -10.51 -1.51
N THR A 57 -18.08 -10.54 -0.66
CA THR A 57 -18.05 -9.84 0.63
C THR A 57 -17.91 -8.33 0.44
N TRP A 58 -16.99 -7.91 -0.43
CA TRP A 58 -16.80 -6.50 -0.73
C TRP A 58 -18.08 -5.85 -1.26
N GLN A 59 -18.75 -6.50 -2.22
CA GLN A 59 -20.03 -6.05 -2.80
C GLN A 59 -21.15 -5.97 -1.75
N ALA A 60 -21.24 -6.94 -0.84
CA ALA A 60 -22.27 -6.94 0.20
C ALA A 60 -22.14 -5.78 1.20
N ASN A 61 -20.94 -5.21 1.36
CA ASN A 61 -20.68 -4.07 2.24
C ASN A 61 -20.65 -2.73 1.52
N ARG A 62 -20.82 -2.72 0.19
CA ARG A 62 -20.69 -1.51 -0.63
C ARG A 62 -21.98 -1.22 -1.38
N PRO A 63 -22.65 -0.08 -1.11
CA PRO A 63 -23.75 0.34 -1.95
C PRO A 63 -23.20 0.67 -3.35
N HIS A 64 -23.93 0.22 -4.36
CA HIS A 64 -23.75 0.72 -5.72
C HIS A 64 -24.13 2.20 -5.80
N ASP A 65 -23.48 2.93 -6.70
CA ASP A 65 -23.83 4.30 -7.02
C ASP A 65 -25.20 4.33 -7.73
N PHE A 66 -26.09 5.22 -7.28
CA PHE A 66 -27.44 5.33 -7.82
C PHE A 66 -27.47 5.91 -9.25
N GLN A 67 -26.51 6.78 -9.59
CA GLN A 67 -26.39 7.40 -10.90
C GLN A 67 -25.63 6.50 -11.89
N PHE A 68 -24.69 5.68 -11.41
CA PHE A 68 -23.90 4.74 -12.18
C PHE A 68 -23.90 3.36 -11.50
N PRO A 69 -24.91 2.51 -11.76
CA PRO A 69 -25.09 1.24 -11.06
C PRO A 69 -23.93 0.24 -11.22
N SER A 70 -23.02 0.45 -12.18
CA SER A 70 -21.79 -0.32 -12.34
C SER A 70 -20.68 0.07 -11.34
N ASP A 71 -20.82 1.21 -10.69
CA ASP A 71 -19.80 1.84 -9.86
C ASP A 71 -20.22 1.72 -8.39
N TYR A 72 -19.25 1.75 -7.48
CA TYR A 72 -19.50 1.73 -6.03
C TYR A 72 -19.24 3.09 -5.38
N VAL A 73 -19.76 3.29 -4.17
CA VAL A 73 -19.52 4.50 -3.37
C VAL A 73 -18.55 4.18 -2.22
N ILE A 74 -17.59 5.08 -1.96
CA ILE A 74 -16.71 4.99 -0.78
C ILE A 74 -16.90 6.22 0.13
N GLY A 75 -17.25 5.93 1.38
CA GLY A 75 -17.06 6.83 2.51
C GLY A 75 -17.76 8.18 2.35
N THR A 76 -16.98 9.26 2.47
CA THR A 76 -17.49 10.65 2.57
C THR A 76 -17.22 11.50 1.34
N ILE A 77 -16.61 10.95 0.29
CA ILE A 77 -16.35 11.66 -0.96
C ILE A 77 -17.35 11.15 -2.01
N ALA A 78 -18.11 12.07 -2.61
CA ALA A 78 -18.89 11.74 -3.80
C ALA A 78 -17.95 11.40 -4.95
N GLY A 79 -18.10 10.22 -5.55
CA GLY A 79 -17.18 9.70 -6.55
C GLY A 79 -17.61 8.34 -7.06
N ARG A 80 -16.90 7.88 -8.08
CA ARG A 80 -17.06 6.53 -8.62
C ARG A 80 -15.95 5.64 -8.13
N VAL A 81 -16.27 4.37 -7.96
CA VAL A 81 -15.32 3.35 -7.55
C VAL A 81 -15.38 2.19 -8.52
N THR A 82 -14.21 1.83 -9.04
CA THR A 82 -14.02 0.63 -9.85
C THR A 82 -13.00 -0.28 -9.18
N VAL A 83 -13.25 -1.59 -9.22
CA VAL A 83 -12.38 -2.59 -8.60
C VAL A 83 -11.90 -3.61 -9.61
N HIS A 84 -10.67 -4.10 -9.40
CA HIS A 84 -10.15 -5.28 -10.10
C HIS A 84 -9.78 -6.37 -9.12
N CYS A 85 -9.97 -7.60 -9.57
CA CYS A 85 -9.83 -8.77 -8.74
C CYS A 85 -8.63 -9.61 -9.18
N SER A 86 -8.05 -10.31 -8.20
CA SER A 86 -7.14 -11.40 -8.44
C SER A 86 -7.87 -12.58 -9.09
N ASN A 87 -7.11 -13.56 -9.59
CA ASN A 87 -7.67 -14.79 -10.15
C ASN A 87 -8.48 -15.59 -9.12
N HIS A 88 -8.23 -15.40 -7.82
CA HIS A 88 -8.98 -16.04 -6.73
C HIS A 88 -10.22 -15.23 -6.29
N GLY A 89 -10.46 -14.07 -6.91
CA GLY A 89 -11.64 -13.24 -6.67
C GLY A 89 -11.51 -12.30 -5.48
N TYR A 90 -10.29 -11.97 -5.04
CA TYR A 90 -10.05 -10.93 -4.04
C TYR A 90 -9.89 -9.57 -4.70
N VAL A 91 -10.40 -8.51 -4.08
CA VAL A 91 -10.22 -7.13 -4.56
C VAL A 91 -8.78 -6.70 -4.31
N ILE A 92 -8.03 -6.48 -5.38
CA ILE A 92 -6.60 -6.15 -5.34
C ILE A 92 -6.26 -4.80 -5.95
N VAL A 93 -7.21 -4.20 -6.66
CA VAL A 93 -7.14 -2.81 -7.11
C VAL A 93 -8.47 -2.15 -6.81
N GLU A 94 -8.43 -0.93 -6.29
CA GLU A 94 -9.58 -0.07 -6.07
C GLU A 94 -9.26 1.35 -6.53
N GLU A 95 -9.97 1.82 -7.54
CA GLU A 95 -9.81 3.17 -8.08
C GLU A 95 -11.01 4.03 -7.71
N ILE A 96 -10.74 5.11 -6.98
CA ILE A 96 -11.72 6.09 -6.55
C ILE A 96 -11.51 7.34 -7.39
N ARG A 97 -12.55 7.77 -8.10
CA ARG A 97 -12.57 9.00 -8.89
C ARG A 97 -13.59 9.96 -8.28
N PRO A 98 -13.14 10.87 -7.40
CA PRO A 98 -13.99 11.91 -6.85
C PRO A 98 -14.66 12.74 -7.95
N VAL A 99 -15.95 13.05 -7.77
CA VAL A 99 -16.68 13.98 -8.66
C VAL A 99 -16.03 15.36 -8.62
N PHE A 100 -15.73 15.83 -7.40
CA PHE A 100 -15.00 17.06 -7.15
C PHE A 100 -13.58 16.73 -6.68
N ALA A 101 -12.63 17.59 -7.02
CA ALA A 101 -11.27 17.41 -6.54
C ALA A 101 -11.25 17.39 -5.01
N SER A 102 -10.50 16.45 -4.43
CA SER A 102 -10.38 16.32 -2.98
C SER A 102 -8.99 16.76 -2.51
N PRO A 103 -8.86 17.45 -1.37
CA PRO A 103 -7.57 17.66 -0.74
C PRO A 103 -6.92 16.31 -0.37
N ALA A 104 -5.60 16.20 -0.53
CA ALA A 104 -4.85 14.97 -0.31
C ALA A 104 -5.06 14.37 1.09
N GLY A 105 -5.21 15.20 2.13
CA GLY A 105 -5.51 14.72 3.48
C GLY A 105 -6.86 14.01 3.58
N GLN A 106 -7.89 14.50 2.87
CA GLN A 106 -9.19 13.85 2.81
C GLN A 106 -9.12 12.57 1.96
N ALA A 107 -8.40 12.62 0.84
CA ALA A 107 -8.18 11.47 -0.03
C ALA A 107 -7.48 10.29 0.70
N VAL A 108 -6.42 10.57 1.48
CA VAL A 108 -5.77 9.55 2.32
C VAL A 108 -6.73 9.01 3.35
N ARG A 109 -7.47 9.87 4.06
CA ARG A 109 -8.44 9.41 5.08
C ARG A 109 -9.48 8.45 4.48
N VAL A 110 -9.91 8.71 3.25
CA VAL A 110 -10.84 7.83 2.53
C VAL A 110 -10.17 6.51 2.15
N ALA A 111 -8.97 6.52 1.57
CA ALA A 111 -8.27 5.26 1.29
C ALA A 111 -8.06 4.41 2.56
N LEU A 112 -7.76 5.06 3.69
CA LEU A 112 -7.55 4.38 4.97
C LEU A 112 -8.83 3.83 5.62
N THR A 113 -10.03 4.14 5.12
CA THR A 113 -11.23 3.41 5.57
C THR A 113 -11.26 1.98 5.03
N ASP A 114 -10.49 1.73 3.97
CA ASP A 114 -10.54 0.49 3.22
C ASP A 114 -9.31 -0.39 3.48
N VAL A 115 -8.23 0.21 3.98
CA VAL A 115 -7.07 -0.50 4.56
C VAL A 115 -7.47 -1.16 5.89
N PRO A 116 -7.05 -2.41 6.17
CA PRO A 116 -7.30 -3.05 7.46
C PRO A 116 -6.77 -2.23 8.65
N GLY A 117 -7.41 -2.39 9.81
CA GLY A 117 -7.15 -1.56 11.00
C GLY A 117 -5.77 -1.72 11.61
N ASP A 118 -5.05 -2.80 11.30
CA ASP A 118 -3.66 -3.03 11.71
C ASP A 118 -2.62 -2.44 10.74
N GLY A 119 -3.07 -1.76 9.68
CA GLY A 119 -2.22 -1.17 8.65
C GLY A 119 -1.24 -0.13 9.19
N GLN A 120 0.05 -0.32 8.91
CA GLN A 120 1.12 0.62 9.27
C GLN A 120 1.75 1.24 8.03
N LYS A 121 1.95 2.55 8.03
CA LYS A 121 2.60 3.26 6.92
C LYS A 121 4.09 2.89 6.88
N VAL A 122 4.56 2.37 5.76
CA VAL A 122 5.95 1.95 5.53
C VAL A 122 6.67 2.80 4.47
N TYR A 123 5.92 3.52 3.63
CA TYR A 123 6.48 4.42 2.61
C TYR A 123 5.56 5.63 2.37
N ASP A 124 6.16 6.76 2.02
CA ASP A 124 5.47 8.02 1.70
C ASP A 124 6.39 8.89 0.85
N HIS A 125 6.08 9.03 -0.43
CA HIS A 125 6.90 9.78 -1.38
C HIS A 125 6.05 10.60 -2.34
N VAL A 126 6.54 11.80 -2.68
CA VAL A 126 5.91 12.69 -3.65
C VAL A 126 6.74 12.67 -4.92
N HIS A 127 6.18 12.09 -5.98
CA HIS A 127 6.73 12.12 -7.33
C HIS A 127 6.27 13.38 -8.07
N ALA A 128 6.77 13.55 -9.30
CA ALA A 128 6.43 14.69 -10.14
C ALA A 128 4.91 14.88 -10.31
N ARG A 129 4.14 13.80 -10.51
CA ARG A 129 2.70 13.87 -10.82
C ARG A 129 1.77 13.24 -9.79
N CYS A 130 2.31 12.49 -8.84
CA CYS A 130 1.52 11.75 -7.86
C CYS A 130 2.24 11.69 -6.52
N ARG A 131 1.49 11.42 -5.45
CA ARG A 131 2.05 11.00 -4.16
C ARG A 131 1.69 9.55 -3.94
N LEU A 132 2.67 8.75 -3.56
CA LEU A 132 2.49 7.35 -3.23
C LEU A 132 2.72 7.14 -1.74
N LEU A 133 1.75 6.49 -1.09
CA LEU A 133 1.90 5.97 0.26
C LEU A 133 1.86 4.45 0.18
N GLN A 134 2.57 3.75 1.06
CA GLN A 134 2.45 2.29 1.20
C GLN A 134 2.15 1.94 2.65
N TYR A 135 1.22 1.01 2.82
CA TYR A 135 0.86 0.44 4.11
C TYR A 135 1.10 -1.07 4.10
N SER A 136 1.52 -1.63 5.24
CA SER A 136 1.59 -3.08 5.45
C SER A 136 0.62 -3.48 6.55
N SER A 137 -0.10 -4.59 6.33
CA SER A 137 -1.12 -5.15 7.21
C SER A 137 -0.97 -6.66 7.31
N LEU A 138 -0.91 -7.18 8.54
CA LEU A 138 -0.83 -8.63 8.76
C LEU A 138 -2.18 -9.30 8.47
N GLU A 139 -3.29 -8.61 8.70
CA GLU A 139 -4.62 -9.09 8.28
C GLU A 139 -4.72 -9.23 6.77
N LEU A 140 -4.21 -8.26 6.00
CA LEU A 140 -4.14 -8.34 4.55
C LEU A 140 -3.27 -9.51 4.08
N ALA A 141 -2.08 -9.66 4.66
CA ALA A 141 -1.18 -10.76 4.36
C ALA A 141 -1.83 -12.14 4.61
N ARG A 142 -2.55 -12.28 5.72
CA ARG A 142 -3.29 -13.51 6.05
C ARG A 142 -4.44 -13.78 5.08
N GLN A 143 -5.14 -12.74 4.64
CA GLN A 143 -6.28 -12.86 3.73
C GLN A 143 -5.87 -13.29 2.33
N LEU A 144 -4.78 -12.70 1.81
CA LEU A 144 -4.31 -12.87 0.44
C LEU A 144 -3.27 -13.98 0.29
N GLY A 145 -2.57 -14.33 1.37
CA GLY A 145 -1.65 -15.44 1.42
C GLY A 145 -0.55 -15.35 0.36
N ALA A 146 -0.53 -16.28 -0.57
CA ALA A 146 0.47 -16.31 -1.64
C ALA A 146 0.35 -15.15 -2.64
N GLU A 147 -0.80 -14.48 -2.72
CA GLU A 147 -0.98 -13.32 -3.59
C GLU A 147 -0.26 -12.08 -3.05
N ASP A 148 -0.21 -11.92 -1.72
CA ASP A 148 0.47 -10.82 -1.05
C ASP A 148 0.97 -11.25 0.34
N PRO A 149 2.14 -11.91 0.42
CA PRO A 149 2.65 -12.42 1.69
C PRO A 149 3.08 -11.32 2.66
N ASP A 150 3.35 -10.11 2.14
CA ASP A 150 3.79 -8.95 2.92
C ASP A 150 2.62 -8.06 3.35
N GLY A 151 1.42 -8.31 2.83
CA GLY A 151 0.20 -7.58 3.16
C GLY A 151 0.30 -6.10 2.80
N ARG A 152 0.87 -5.79 1.64
CA ARG A 152 1.16 -4.41 1.22
C ARG A 152 0.13 -3.86 0.26
N VAL A 153 -0.30 -2.65 0.59
CA VAL A 153 -1.18 -1.83 -0.24
C VAL A 153 -0.52 -0.48 -0.52
N ASP A 154 -0.41 -0.16 -1.80
CA ASP A 154 -0.05 1.16 -2.28
C ASP A 154 -1.31 2.04 -2.35
N ILE A 155 -1.20 3.29 -1.92
CA ILE A 155 -2.20 4.34 -2.07
C ILE A 155 -1.58 5.43 -2.93
N MET A 156 -1.95 5.49 -4.20
CA MET A 156 -1.53 6.53 -5.13
C MET A 156 -2.57 7.65 -5.18
N LEU A 157 -2.12 8.88 -4.98
CA LEU A 157 -2.91 10.11 -5.11
C LEU A 157 -2.45 10.87 -6.34
N GLN A 158 -3.31 11.01 -7.33
CA GLN A 158 -3.00 11.72 -8.57
C GLN A 158 -3.92 12.93 -8.77
N SER A 159 -3.35 14.02 -9.27
CA SER A 159 -4.05 15.25 -9.64
C SER A 159 -4.18 15.37 -11.16
N ASP A 160 -5.19 16.12 -11.63
CA ASP A 160 -5.35 16.46 -13.05
C ASP A 160 -4.30 17.51 -13.44
N GLY A 161 -3.10 17.07 -13.83
CA GLY A 161 -2.02 17.97 -14.22
C GLY A 161 -0.70 17.30 -14.57
N THR A 162 0.27 18.13 -14.94
CA THR A 162 1.67 17.73 -15.18
C THR A 162 2.50 17.73 -13.90
N ALA A 163 1.95 18.25 -12.80
CA ALA A 163 2.57 18.26 -11.48
C ALA A 163 1.57 17.80 -10.40
N TYR A 164 2.10 17.19 -9.33
CA TYR A 164 1.31 16.81 -8.16
C TYR A 164 0.74 18.05 -7.46
N ASN A 165 -0.57 18.09 -7.28
CA ASN A 165 -1.28 19.13 -6.54
C ASN A 165 -2.06 18.54 -5.37
N ALA A 166 -1.53 18.70 -4.16
CA ALA A 166 -2.13 18.19 -2.93
C ALA A 166 -3.51 18.81 -2.60
N ALA A 167 -3.89 19.93 -3.22
CA ALA A 167 -5.21 20.53 -3.04
C ALA A 167 -6.27 19.97 -4.00
N SER A 168 -5.86 19.20 -5.02
CA SER A 168 -6.74 18.79 -6.12
C SER A 168 -6.48 17.36 -6.58
N ILE A 169 -6.75 16.39 -5.70
CA ILE A 169 -6.68 14.96 -6.03
C ILE A 169 -7.93 14.53 -6.78
N LYS A 170 -7.73 13.76 -7.85
CA LYS A 170 -8.73 13.36 -8.84
C LYS A 170 -8.76 11.85 -9.08
N LEU A 171 -7.71 11.15 -8.67
CA LEU A 171 -7.68 9.70 -8.56
C LEU A 171 -7.02 9.32 -7.23
N ILE A 172 -7.67 8.40 -6.53
CA ILE A 172 -7.13 7.66 -5.39
C ILE A 172 -7.10 6.21 -5.85
N LYS A 173 -5.92 5.63 -6.01
CA LYS A 173 -5.78 4.23 -6.43
C LYS A 173 -5.16 3.45 -5.29
N MET A 174 -5.86 2.43 -4.82
CA MET A 174 -5.32 1.38 -3.97
C MET A 174 -4.93 0.20 -4.85
N ASP A 175 -3.72 -0.32 -4.69
CA ASP A 175 -3.19 -1.42 -5.51
C ASP A 175 -2.31 -2.32 -4.65
N LEU A 176 -2.30 -3.62 -4.92
CA LEU A 176 -1.32 -4.50 -4.30
C LEU A 176 0.08 -4.12 -4.73
N SER A 177 0.99 -4.16 -3.77
CA SER A 177 2.39 -3.85 -4.02
C SER A 177 3.25 -5.00 -3.58
N ASP A 178 3.92 -5.62 -4.55
CA ASP A 178 4.87 -6.70 -4.34
C ASP A 178 6.30 -6.20 -4.07
N SER A 179 6.52 -4.88 -4.01
CA SER A 179 7.83 -4.27 -3.81
C SER A 179 7.80 -3.11 -2.80
N LEU A 180 8.86 -3.03 -1.99
CA LEU A 180 9.11 -1.94 -1.04
C LEU A 180 9.78 -0.77 -1.79
N GLY A 181 9.25 0.44 -1.62
CA GLY A 181 9.85 1.65 -2.18
C GLY A 181 9.66 1.76 -3.69
N ALA A 182 8.56 2.36 -4.10
CA ALA A 182 8.20 2.48 -5.51
C ALA A 182 8.81 3.73 -6.19
N ASP A 183 10.06 4.08 -5.88
CA ASP A 183 10.81 5.11 -6.61
C ASP A 183 10.89 4.80 -8.13
N THR A 184 10.56 3.58 -8.54
CA THR A 184 10.53 3.09 -9.92
C THR A 184 9.14 3.03 -10.56
N ARG A 185 8.02 3.24 -9.84
CA ARG A 185 6.67 3.20 -10.44
C ARG A 185 6.34 4.54 -11.10
N ALA A 186 5.91 4.49 -12.36
CA ALA A 186 5.49 5.68 -13.09
C ALA A 186 4.12 6.17 -12.62
N CYS A 187 3.98 7.48 -12.47
CA CYS A 187 2.72 8.21 -12.59
C CYS A 187 2.48 8.58 -14.07
#